data_AF-A0A6B3N8H9-F1
#
_entry.id   AF-A0A6B3N8H9-F1
#
_cell.length_a   1.000
_cell.length_b   1.000
_cell.length_c   1.000
_cell.angle_alpha   90.00
_cell.angle_beta   90.00
_cell.angle_gamma   90.00
#
_symmetry.space_group_name_H-M   'P 1'
#
loop_
_entity.id
_entity.type
_entity.pdbx_description
1 polymer ?
#
loop_
_entity_poly.entity_id
_entity_poly.type
_entity_poly.pdbx_seq_one_letter_code
_entity_poly.pdbx_strand_id
1 'polypeptide(L)'
;MYRPFLEYLEKELFERFELQSQPIPPGLERQVSDRGKHQATIESWCYQCPKLRKIRYTYIDGGAASQVFNSVIYPAHCYDIPLLGIDFLSFGKKKIIIVLDFQPLFRDEVYQAKYIEPMGEIRDRYNDLAQNLEMKFYDANQYFSKYLLFAKTDPETVKTRLFEAYKDYLNLYWQMLEQAEPLTEQEDIERIVKAQKDYDQYSADRDPASGLFSSYFGHEWSERFLYEFLFEDAKPLAVSQSKK
;
A
#
# COMPACT_ATOMS: atom_id res chain seq x y z
N MET A 1 -16.11 5.79 -4.26
CA MET A 1 -15.60 6.72 -3.20
C MET A 1 -14.17 7.11 -3.48
N TYR A 2 -13.27 6.13 -3.68
CA TYR A 2 -11.84 6.38 -3.85
C TYR A 2 -11.37 6.54 -5.30
N ARG A 3 -12.28 6.46 -6.29
CA ARG A 3 -11.95 6.67 -7.70
C ARG A 3 -11.16 7.98 -7.97
N PRO A 4 -11.48 9.14 -7.35
CA PRO A 4 -10.66 10.34 -7.50
C PRO A 4 -9.21 10.20 -7.00
N PHE A 5 -8.95 9.31 -6.03
CA PHE A 5 -7.59 9.04 -5.53
C PHE A 5 -6.79 8.22 -6.52
N LEU A 6 -7.43 7.23 -7.15
CA LEU A 6 -6.84 6.44 -8.23
C LEU A 6 -6.51 7.33 -9.42
N GLU A 7 -7.49 8.12 -9.90
CA GLU A 7 -7.30 9.01 -11.05
C GLU A 7 -6.20 10.05 -10.78
N TYR A 8 -6.12 10.56 -9.55
CA TYR A 8 -5.04 11.47 -9.16
C TYR A 8 -3.67 10.77 -9.13
N LEU A 9 -3.58 9.55 -8.59
CA LEU A 9 -2.33 8.78 -8.59
C LEU A 9 -1.84 8.52 -10.01
N GLU A 10 -2.73 8.04 -10.87
CA GLU A 10 -2.43 7.76 -12.27
C GLU A 10 -1.92 9.02 -12.96
N LYS A 11 -2.65 10.13 -12.83
CA LYS A 11 -2.22 11.41 -13.40
C LYS A 11 -0.82 11.80 -12.95
N GLU A 12 -0.54 11.81 -11.65
CA GLU A 12 0.78 12.18 -11.12
C GLU A 12 1.87 11.22 -11.63
N LEU A 13 1.61 9.92 -11.66
CA LEU A 13 2.60 8.94 -12.12
C LEU A 13 2.92 9.11 -13.62
N PHE A 14 1.90 9.20 -14.47
CA PHE A 14 2.07 9.29 -15.92
C PHE A 14 2.58 10.67 -16.38
N GLU A 15 2.34 11.75 -15.62
CA GLU A 15 2.91 13.06 -15.92
C GLU A 15 4.37 13.20 -15.48
N ARG A 16 4.79 12.46 -14.44
CA ARG A 16 6.14 12.58 -13.85
C ARG A 16 7.15 11.55 -14.32
N PHE A 17 6.69 10.37 -14.72
CA PHE A 17 7.59 9.25 -15.00
C PHE A 17 7.28 8.61 -16.35
N GLU A 18 8.34 8.19 -17.05
CA GLU A 18 8.21 7.29 -18.19
C GLU A 18 7.94 5.86 -17.70
N LEU A 19 6.65 5.57 -17.46
CA LEU A 19 6.22 4.29 -16.92
C LEU A 19 6.26 3.17 -17.97
N GLN A 20 6.70 2.00 -17.52
CA GLN A 20 6.56 0.74 -18.25
C GLN A 20 5.61 -0.16 -17.49
N SER A 21 4.65 -0.79 -18.19
CA SER A 21 3.77 -1.78 -17.57
C SER A 21 4.57 -3.01 -17.12
N GLN A 22 4.32 -3.47 -15.91
CA GLN A 22 4.80 -4.76 -15.43
C GLN A 22 3.72 -5.83 -15.65
N PRO A 23 4.11 -7.06 -16.03
CA PRO A 23 3.16 -8.16 -16.15
C PRO A 23 2.46 -8.44 -14.81
N ILE A 24 1.13 -8.55 -14.86
CA ILE A 24 0.32 -9.07 -13.76
C ILE A 24 0.01 -10.54 -14.08
N PRO A 25 0.09 -11.46 -13.11
CA PRO A 25 -0.27 -12.86 -13.36
C PRO A 25 -1.68 -12.98 -13.93
N PRO A 26 -1.92 -13.84 -14.93
CA PRO A 26 -3.21 -13.94 -15.60
C PRO A 26 -4.38 -14.17 -14.63
N GLY A 27 -5.43 -13.38 -14.81
CA GLY A 27 -6.65 -13.41 -14.00
C GLY A 27 -6.57 -12.60 -12.70
N LEU A 28 -5.46 -11.91 -12.43
CA LEU A 28 -5.31 -11.02 -11.28
C LEU A 28 -5.40 -9.53 -11.66
N GLU A 29 -5.32 -9.20 -12.95
CA GLU A 29 -5.47 -7.83 -13.46
C GLU A 29 -6.90 -7.31 -13.32
N ARG A 30 -7.88 -8.19 -13.48
CA ARG A 30 -9.29 -7.88 -13.31
C ARG A 30 -10.08 -9.14 -12.99
N GLN A 31 -10.95 -9.05 -11.99
CA GLN A 31 -11.89 -10.11 -11.67
C GLN A 31 -13.24 -9.52 -11.27
N VAL A 32 -14.32 -10.18 -11.71
CA VAL A 32 -15.69 -9.85 -11.31
C VAL A 32 -16.19 -10.95 -10.40
N SER A 33 -16.60 -10.57 -9.19
CA SER A 33 -17.21 -11.45 -8.22
C SER A 33 -18.67 -11.68 -8.59
N ASP A 34 -18.98 -12.92 -8.95
CA ASP A 34 -20.35 -13.45 -9.00
C ASP A 34 -20.79 -14.02 -7.64
N ARG A 35 -19.94 -13.91 -6.61
CA ARG A 35 -20.23 -14.35 -5.25
C ARG A 35 -20.89 -13.23 -4.45
N GLY A 36 -21.88 -13.58 -3.63
CA GLY A 36 -22.57 -12.66 -2.72
C GLY A 36 -23.82 -11.99 -3.31
N LYS A 37 -24.38 -11.02 -2.57
CA LYS A 37 -25.62 -10.30 -2.97
C LYS A 37 -25.36 -9.11 -3.90
N HIS A 38 -24.12 -8.63 -3.96
CA HIS A 38 -23.72 -7.47 -4.75
C HIS A 38 -22.51 -7.84 -5.57
N GLN A 39 -22.55 -7.54 -6.87
CA GLN A 39 -21.40 -7.70 -7.75
C GLN A 39 -20.27 -6.79 -7.26
N ALA A 40 -19.06 -7.34 -7.16
CA ALA A 40 -17.86 -6.59 -6.86
C ALA A 40 -16.86 -6.79 -7.98
N THR A 41 -16.25 -5.71 -8.47
CA THR A 41 -15.15 -5.79 -9.44
C THR A 41 -13.85 -5.42 -8.72
N ILE A 42 -12.79 -6.18 -8.96
CA ILE A 42 -11.42 -5.80 -8.60
C ILE A 42 -10.64 -5.56 -9.88
N GLU A 43 -9.89 -4.47 -9.91
CA GLU A 43 -8.98 -4.10 -10.98
C GLU A 43 -7.63 -3.74 -10.38
N SER A 44 -6.57 -4.20 -11.02
CA SER A 44 -5.20 -4.07 -10.54
C SER A 44 -4.30 -3.60 -11.68
N TRP A 45 -3.35 -2.74 -11.33
CA TRP A 45 -2.38 -2.20 -12.25
C TRP A 45 -0.98 -2.29 -11.66
N CYS A 46 0.02 -2.46 -12.52
CA CYS A 46 1.41 -2.59 -12.13
C CYS A 46 2.33 -1.90 -13.15
N TYR A 47 3.20 -1.02 -12.67
CA TYR A 47 4.17 -0.30 -13.49
C TYR A 47 5.54 -0.26 -12.83
N GLN A 48 6.54 0.13 -13.61
CA GLN A 48 7.89 0.41 -13.16
C GLN A 48 8.46 1.61 -13.90
N CYS A 49 9.49 2.22 -13.31
CA CYS A 49 10.39 3.18 -13.97
C CYS A 49 11.79 3.06 -13.33
N PRO A 50 12.83 3.75 -13.84
CA PRO A 50 14.19 3.61 -13.31
C PRO A 50 14.32 3.84 -11.79
N LYS A 51 13.55 4.77 -11.20
CA LYS A 51 13.57 5.05 -9.76
C LYS A 51 12.64 4.14 -8.93
N LEU A 52 11.65 3.51 -9.57
CA LEU A 52 10.60 2.75 -8.92
C LEU A 52 10.49 1.36 -9.53
N ARG A 53 11.00 0.34 -8.84
CA ARG A 53 11.00 -1.04 -9.37
C ARG A 53 9.61 -1.64 -9.52
N LYS A 54 8.63 -1.16 -8.75
CA LYS A 54 7.26 -1.66 -8.75
C LYS A 54 6.33 -0.61 -8.19
N ILE A 55 5.28 -0.28 -8.94
CA ILE A 55 4.18 0.58 -8.54
C ILE A 55 2.94 -0.25 -8.75
N ARG A 56 2.34 -0.76 -7.67
CA ARG A 56 1.09 -1.52 -7.75
C ARG A 56 -0.03 -0.75 -7.10
N TYR A 57 -1.18 -0.75 -7.74
CA TYR A 57 -2.42 -0.25 -7.14
C TYR A 57 -3.60 -1.12 -7.54
N THR A 58 -4.61 -1.16 -6.69
CA THR A 58 -5.79 -2.00 -6.83
C THR A 58 -7.01 -1.24 -6.37
N TYR A 59 -8.07 -1.35 -7.15
CA TYR A 59 -9.36 -0.77 -6.85
C TYR A 59 -10.42 -1.86 -6.78
N ILE A 60 -11.20 -1.87 -5.70
CA ILE A 60 -12.37 -2.74 -5.57
C ILE A 60 -13.63 -1.88 -5.60
N ASP A 61 -14.52 -2.17 -6.54
CA ASP A 61 -15.84 -1.58 -6.67
C ASP A 61 -16.93 -2.61 -6.34
N GLY A 62 -17.36 -2.63 -5.08
CA GLY A 62 -18.57 -3.34 -4.63
C GLY A 62 -19.78 -2.41 -4.47
N GLY A 63 -19.80 -1.28 -5.18
CA GLY A 63 -20.82 -0.25 -5.05
C GLY A 63 -20.95 0.28 -3.62
N ALA A 64 -22.17 0.32 -3.09
CA ALA A 64 -22.43 0.79 -1.72
C ALA A 64 -22.00 -0.21 -0.63
N ALA A 65 -21.71 -1.46 -0.99
CA ALA A 65 -21.34 -2.52 -0.04
C ALA A 65 -19.86 -2.42 0.36
N SER A 66 -18.97 -2.19 -0.61
CA SER A 66 -17.56 -1.95 -0.34
C SER A 66 -16.86 -1.14 -1.43
N GLN A 67 -15.86 -0.38 -1.03
CA GLN A 67 -14.91 0.28 -1.91
C GLN A 67 -13.52 0.13 -1.30
N VAL A 68 -12.52 -0.26 -2.07
CA VAL A 68 -11.13 -0.33 -1.61
C VAL A 68 -10.23 0.37 -2.62
N PHE A 69 -9.28 1.15 -2.13
CA PHE A 69 -8.14 1.62 -2.91
C PHE A 69 -6.87 1.28 -2.13
N ASN A 70 -6.08 0.37 -2.68
CA ASN A 70 -4.81 -0.07 -2.12
C ASN A 70 -3.70 0.28 -3.11
N SER A 71 -2.57 0.77 -2.62
CA SER A 71 -1.38 1.00 -3.44
C SER A 71 -0.12 0.84 -2.61
N VAL A 72 0.90 0.25 -3.20
CA VAL A 72 2.27 0.25 -2.66
C VAL A 72 3.25 0.61 -3.75
N ILE A 73 4.11 1.58 -3.46
CA ILE A 73 5.20 2.01 -4.35
C ILE A 73 6.53 1.57 -3.76
N TYR A 74 7.26 0.75 -4.53
CA TYR A 74 8.56 0.19 -4.19
C TYR A 74 9.66 0.95 -4.93
N PRO A 75 10.55 1.67 -4.22
CA PRO A 75 11.76 2.23 -4.80
C PRO A 75 12.66 1.15 -5.40
N ALA A 76 13.42 1.50 -6.44
CA ALA A 76 14.45 0.60 -6.95
C ALA A 76 15.49 0.27 -5.87
N HIS A 77 16.13 -0.90 -5.97
CA HIS A 77 16.99 -1.42 -4.90
C HIS A 77 18.24 -0.58 -4.61
N CYS A 78 18.60 0.37 -5.48
CA CYS A 78 19.65 1.35 -5.23
C CYS A 78 19.16 2.60 -4.48
N TYR A 79 17.90 2.66 -4.06
CA TYR A 79 17.35 3.75 -3.25
C TYR A 79 16.81 3.22 -1.94
N ASP A 80 17.28 3.78 -0.82
CA ASP A 80 16.85 3.44 0.53
C ASP A 80 15.55 4.17 0.95
N ILE A 81 14.84 4.79 0.02
CA ILE A 81 13.59 5.50 0.30
C ILE A 81 12.55 4.52 0.93
N PRO A 82 11.72 4.97 1.89
CA PRO A 82 10.61 4.16 2.41
C PRO A 82 9.67 3.69 1.29
N LEU A 83 8.89 2.64 1.53
CA LEU A 83 7.77 2.33 0.62
C LEU A 83 6.64 3.33 0.87
N LEU A 84 5.93 3.75 -0.18
CA LEU A 84 4.67 4.48 0.02
C LEU A 84 3.53 3.47 0.13
N GLY A 85 2.91 3.39 1.30
CA GLY A 85 1.77 2.51 1.57
C GLY A 85 0.46 3.28 1.65
N ILE A 86 -0.54 2.85 0.87
CA ILE A 86 -1.89 3.41 0.84
C ILE A 86 -2.89 2.26 0.99
N ASP A 87 -3.77 2.34 1.96
CA ASP A 87 -4.87 1.38 2.13
C ASP A 87 -6.13 2.07 2.65
N PHE A 88 -7.05 2.35 1.73
CA PHE A 88 -8.33 3.01 2.01
C PHE A 88 -9.48 2.02 1.82
N LEU A 89 -10.14 1.68 2.91
CA LEU A 89 -11.20 0.68 2.94
C LEU A 89 -12.52 1.29 3.39
N SER A 90 -13.57 0.99 2.64
CA SER A 90 -14.94 1.36 2.96
C SER A 90 -15.79 0.10 2.91
N PHE A 91 -16.44 -0.24 4.03
CA PHE A 91 -17.38 -1.35 4.16
C PHE A 91 -18.75 -0.79 4.57
N GLY A 92 -19.63 -0.64 3.59
CA GLY A 92 -20.87 0.12 3.73
C GLY A 92 -20.63 1.60 4.04
N LYS A 93 -21.67 2.29 4.51
CA LYS A 93 -21.56 3.71 4.91
C LYS A 93 -21.02 3.94 6.33
N LYS A 94 -20.70 2.87 7.08
CA LYS A 94 -20.45 2.94 8.54
C LYS A 94 -19.02 2.61 8.96
N LYS A 95 -18.25 1.94 8.12
CA LYS A 95 -16.88 1.51 8.44
C LYS A 95 -15.96 1.98 7.34
N ILE A 96 -15.33 3.13 7.55
CA ILE A 96 -14.29 3.64 6.67
C ILE A 96 -13.01 3.67 7.48
N ILE A 97 -11.98 2.97 7.00
CA ILE A 97 -10.66 2.87 7.61
C ILE A 97 -9.66 3.37 6.56
N ILE A 98 -8.76 4.24 6.99
CA ILE A 98 -7.73 4.79 6.11
C ILE A 98 -6.36 4.58 6.74
N VAL A 99 -5.39 4.20 5.90
CA VAL A 99 -3.98 4.03 6.22
C VAL A 99 -3.19 4.72 5.10
N LEU A 100 -2.33 5.66 5.47
CA LEU A 100 -1.41 6.33 4.55
C LEU A 100 -0.09 6.58 5.27
N ASP A 101 1.01 6.08 4.70
CA ASP A 101 2.31 6.13 5.37
C ASP A 101 3.49 6.04 4.40
N PHE A 102 4.64 6.56 4.83
CA PHE A 102 5.95 6.18 4.31
C PHE A 102 6.47 5.07 5.19
N GLN A 103 6.38 3.84 4.73
CA GLN A 103 6.68 2.63 5.48
C GLN A 103 8.20 2.43 5.54
N PRO A 104 8.84 2.70 6.70
CA PRO A 104 10.30 2.73 6.80
C PRO A 104 10.92 1.36 6.58
N LEU A 105 11.98 1.29 5.77
CA LEU A 105 12.80 0.09 5.62
C LEU A 105 13.65 -0.19 6.86
N PHE A 106 14.14 0.89 7.49
CA PHE A 106 15.08 0.82 8.61
C PHE A 106 14.64 1.68 9.78
N ARG A 107 15.21 1.39 10.96
CA ARG A 107 14.87 2.06 12.23
C ARG A 107 16.03 2.85 12.84
N ASP A 108 17.20 2.84 12.21
CA ASP A 108 18.34 3.61 12.70
C ASP A 108 18.05 5.12 12.64
N GLU A 109 18.65 5.87 13.57
CA GLU A 109 18.33 7.29 13.78
C GLU A 109 18.61 8.14 12.53
N VAL A 110 19.66 7.80 11.77
CA VAL A 110 20.02 8.51 10.54
C VAL A 110 18.93 8.33 9.48
N TYR A 111 18.45 7.11 9.29
CA TYR A 111 17.34 6.82 8.39
C TYR A 111 16.06 7.56 8.79
N GLN A 112 15.71 7.49 10.08
CA GLN A 112 14.49 8.13 10.60
C GLN A 112 14.57 9.65 10.43
N ALA A 113 15.71 10.27 10.75
CA ALA A 113 15.96 11.69 10.54
C ALA A 113 15.82 12.10 9.08
N LYS A 114 16.35 11.29 8.15
CA LYS A 114 16.36 11.58 6.71
C LYS A 114 14.98 11.46 6.08
N TYR A 115 14.24 10.39 6.38
CA TYR A 115 13.04 10.04 5.62
C TYR A 115 11.73 10.13 6.40
N ILE A 116 11.76 10.02 7.72
CA ILE A 116 10.55 9.96 8.53
C ILE A 116 10.26 11.30 9.22
N GLU A 117 11.24 11.95 9.84
CA GLU A 117 11.05 13.28 10.45
C GLU A 117 10.43 14.34 9.51
N PRO A 118 10.77 14.41 8.21
CA PRO A 118 10.16 15.38 7.29
C PRO A 118 8.64 15.25 7.16
N MET A 119 8.07 14.08 7.45
CA MET A 119 6.62 13.88 7.42
C MET A 119 5.89 14.61 8.54
N GLY A 120 6.59 14.97 9.63
CA GLY A 120 5.97 15.53 10.83
C GLY A 120 5.18 16.80 10.57
N GLU A 121 5.74 17.73 9.80
CA GLU A 121 5.06 18.98 9.45
C GLU A 121 3.77 18.74 8.63
N ILE A 122 3.75 17.70 7.79
CA ILE A 122 2.57 17.32 7.02
C ILE A 122 1.55 16.65 7.95
N ARG A 123 1.99 15.66 8.72
CA ARG A 123 1.13 14.92 9.66
C ARG A 123 0.41 15.86 10.62
N ASP A 124 1.09 16.88 11.14
CA ASP A 124 0.50 17.81 12.10
C ASP A 124 -0.67 18.63 11.53
N ARG A 125 -0.71 18.84 10.21
CA ARG A 125 -1.88 19.45 9.52
C ARG A 125 -3.07 18.52 9.45
N TYR A 126 -2.90 17.22 9.66
CA TYR A 126 -3.90 16.16 9.48
C TYR A 126 -4.07 15.29 10.73
N ASN A 127 -3.88 15.88 11.92
CA ASN A 127 -4.01 15.16 13.20
C ASN A 127 -5.36 14.46 13.41
N ASP A 128 -6.44 14.95 12.78
CA ASP A 128 -7.75 14.31 12.76
C ASP A 128 -7.75 12.93 12.07
N LEU A 129 -6.76 12.67 11.21
CA LEU A 129 -6.51 11.42 10.50
C LEU A 129 -5.48 10.51 11.18
N ALA A 130 -4.94 10.91 12.34
CA ALA A 130 -3.96 10.15 13.12
C ALA A 130 -4.54 9.75 14.49
N GLN A 131 -5.53 8.86 14.47
CA GLN A 131 -6.23 8.40 15.67
C GLN A 131 -5.42 7.31 16.38
N ASN A 132 -5.52 7.26 17.72
CA ASN A 132 -4.89 6.20 18.51
C ASN A 132 -5.72 4.91 18.44
N LEU A 133 -5.72 4.28 17.27
CA LEU A 133 -6.38 3.02 17.00
C LEU A 133 -5.39 1.86 17.21
N GLU A 134 -5.87 0.80 17.84
CA GLU A 134 -5.10 -0.43 17.97
C GLU A 134 -4.90 -1.11 16.60
N MET A 135 -3.66 -1.36 16.24
CA MET A 135 -3.32 -2.24 15.12
C MET A 135 -3.47 -3.69 15.55
N LYS A 136 -4.60 -4.32 15.19
CA LYS A 136 -4.93 -5.67 15.64
C LYS A 136 -4.08 -6.77 14.99
N PHE A 137 -3.68 -6.55 13.73
CA PHE A 137 -2.99 -7.54 12.91
C PHE A 137 -1.52 -7.18 12.69
N TYR A 138 -1.21 -5.88 12.67
CA TYR A 138 0.14 -5.38 12.47
C TYR A 138 0.81 -5.03 13.80
N ASP A 139 2.13 -5.20 13.86
CA ASP A 139 2.98 -4.55 14.86
C ASP A 139 3.28 -3.13 14.38
N ALA A 140 2.80 -2.12 15.12
CA ALA A 140 3.05 -0.72 14.82
C ALA A 140 4.55 -0.35 14.79
N ASN A 141 5.41 -1.19 15.39
CA ASN A 141 6.85 -0.99 15.41
C ASN A 141 7.57 -1.67 14.23
N GLN A 142 6.85 -2.31 13.31
CA GLN A 142 7.44 -2.93 12.11
C GLN A 142 6.81 -2.33 10.84
N TYR A 143 7.64 -1.64 10.04
CA TYR A 143 7.27 -1.01 8.77
C TYR A 143 6.19 0.08 8.81
N PHE A 144 5.83 0.59 10.00
CA PHE A 144 5.01 1.80 10.14
C PHE A 144 5.83 2.94 10.74
N SER A 145 5.67 4.13 10.17
CA SER A 145 6.27 5.35 10.69
C SER A 145 5.47 5.89 11.88
N LYS A 146 6.11 6.73 12.69
CA LYS A 146 5.42 7.47 13.76
C LYS A 146 4.47 8.56 13.22
N TYR A 147 4.50 8.83 11.91
CA TYR A 147 3.67 9.80 11.21
C TYR A 147 2.63 9.16 10.28
N LEU A 148 2.35 7.88 10.49
CA LEU A 148 1.23 7.18 9.89
C LEU A 148 -0.08 7.96 10.10
N LEU A 149 -0.84 8.14 9.02
CA LEU A 149 -2.26 8.47 9.11
C LEU A 149 -3.05 7.17 9.22
N PHE A 150 -3.64 6.94 10.38
CA PHE A 150 -4.52 5.81 10.64
C PHE A 150 -5.78 6.27 11.36
N ALA A 151 -6.93 6.18 10.67
CA ALA A 151 -8.18 6.67 11.21
C ALA A 151 -9.39 5.86 10.77
N LYS A 152 -10.42 5.89 11.63
CA LYS A 152 -11.80 5.60 11.23
C LYS A 152 -12.50 6.91 10.97
N THR A 153 -13.17 7.00 9.82
CA THR A 153 -13.70 8.28 9.35
C THR A 153 -15.03 8.14 8.61
N ASP A 154 -15.47 9.20 7.95
CA ASP A 154 -16.73 9.30 7.22
C ASP A 154 -16.52 9.75 5.76
N PRO A 155 -17.54 9.61 4.89
CA PRO A 155 -17.42 9.95 3.46
C PRO A 155 -17.02 11.40 3.17
N GLU A 156 -17.35 12.35 4.05
CA GLU A 156 -17.06 13.76 3.84
C GLU A 156 -15.59 14.06 4.13
N THR A 157 -15.07 13.53 5.25
CA THR A 157 -13.64 13.62 5.57
C THR A 157 -12.78 12.94 4.50
N VAL A 158 -13.23 11.83 3.89
CA VAL A 158 -12.52 11.19 2.77
C VAL A 158 -12.37 12.16 1.59
N LYS A 159 -13.45 12.83 1.17
CA LYS A 159 -13.42 13.70 -0.01
C LYS A 159 -12.66 15.00 0.21
N THR A 160 -12.60 15.46 1.45
CA THR A 160 -12.02 16.76 1.82
C THR A 160 -10.63 16.57 2.42
N ARG A 161 -10.56 16.15 3.67
CA ARG A 161 -9.32 16.08 4.48
C ARG A 161 -8.35 15.02 3.98
N LEU A 162 -8.83 13.80 3.74
CA LEU A 162 -7.96 12.71 3.31
C LEU A 162 -7.38 12.96 1.92
N PHE A 163 -8.18 13.53 1.00
CA PHE A 163 -7.70 13.80 -0.35
C PHE A 163 -6.58 14.86 -0.36
N GLU A 164 -6.68 15.90 0.48
CA GLU A 164 -5.58 16.87 0.63
C GLU A 164 -4.36 16.26 1.32
N ALA A 165 -4.56 15.45 2.38
CA ALA A 165 -3.47 14.72 3.03
C ALA A 165 -2.72 13.80 2.06
N TYR A 166 -3.49 13.10 1.20
CA TYR A 166 -2.98 12.21 0.19
C TYR A 166 -2.08 12.95 -0.82
N LYS A 167 -2.52 14.11 -1.32
CA LYS A 167 -1.70 14.95 -2.21
C LYS A 167 -0.41 15.42 -1.55
N ASP A 168 -0.49 15.87 -0.29
CA ASP A 168 0.67 16.36 0.43
C ASP A 168 1.71 15.25 0.67
N TYR A 169 1.27 14.05 1.05
CA TYR A 169 2.14 12.89 1.20
C TYR A 169 2.75 12.47 -0.14
N LEU A 170 1.97 12.43 -1.23
CA LEU A 170 2.50 12.14 -2.56
C LEU A 170 3.55 13.17 -2.99
N ASN A 171 3.26 14.46 -2.81
CA ASN A 171 4.20 15.53 -3.16
C ASN A 171 5.52 15.42 -2.40
N LEU A 172 5.47 15.13 -1.10
CA LEU A 172 6.68 14.88 -0.31
C LEU A 172 7.44 13.65 -0.82
N TYR A 173 6.73 12.58 -1.16
CA TYR A 173 7.35 11.34 -1.68
C TYR A 173 8.05 11.60 -3.02
N TRP A 174 7.43 12.39 -3.90
CA TRP A 174 8.03 12.80 -5.17
C TRP A 174 9.27 13.66 -4.97
N GLN A 175 9.26 14.59 -4.02
CA GLN A 175 10.44 15.39 -3.68
C GLN A 175 11.59 14.52 -3.15
N MET A 176 11.28 13.52 -2.31
CA MET A 176 12.28 12.55 -1.84
C MET A 176 12.88 11.75 -3.00
N LEU A 177 12.06 11.29 -3.93
CA LEU A 177 12.52 10.57 -5.13
C LEU A 177 13.36 11.46 -6.05
N GLU A 178 13.00 12.72 -6.23
CA GLU A 178 13.76 13.66 -7.06
C GLU A 178 15.16 13.89 -6.50
N GLN A 179 15.27 14.08 -5.19
CA GLN A 179 16.53 14.37 -4.47
C GLN A 179 17.38 13.12 -4.16
N ALA A 180 16.85 11.92 -4.39
CA ALA A 180 17.55 10.69 -4.08
C ALA A 180 18.65 10.38 -5.09
N GLU A 181 19.86 10.17 -4.56
CA GLU A 181 21.02 9.66 -5.27
C GLU A 181 21.11 8.13 -5.13
N PRO A 182 21.43 7.40 -6.22
CA PRO A 182 21.52 5.95 -6.16
C PRO A 182 22.73 5.52 -5.31
N LEU A 183 22.50 4.59 -4.41
CA LEU A 183 23.54 3.89 -3.67
C LEU A 183 24.27 2.93 -4.62
N THR A 184 25.60 2.94 -4.55
CA THR A 184 26.48 2.16 -5.43
C THR A 184 27.14 0.99 -4.72
N GLU A 185 27.20 1.01 -3.39
CA GLU A 185 27.81 -0.04 -2.60
C GLU A 185 26.90 -1.27 -2.56
N GLN A 186 27.50 -2.44 -2.85
CA GLN A 186 26.76 -3.69 -2.95
C GLN A 186 26.06 -4.07 -1.63
N GLU A 187 26.70 -3.81 -0.49
CA GLU A 187 26.16 -4.10 0.84
C GLU A 187 24.88 -3.31 1.13
N ASP A 188 24.84 -2.03 0.74
CA ASP A 188 23.66 -1.17 0.89
C ASP A 188 22.49 -1.67 0.02
N ILE A 189 22.78 -2.00 -1.24
CA ILE A 189 21.78 -2.54 -2.16
C ILE A 189 21.22 -3.86 -1.63
N GLU A 190 22.07 -4.78 -1.15
CA GLU A 190 21.64 -6.05 -0.57
C GLU A 190 20.79 -5.88 0.69
N ARG A 191 21.15 -4.92 1.55
CA ARG A 191 20.37 -4.55 2.72
C ARG A 191 18.96 -4.05 2.34
N ILE A 192 18.85 -3.23 1.29
CA ILE A 192 17.56 -2.72 0.78
C ILE A 192 16.72 -3.85 0.18
N VAL A 193 17.32 -4.69 -0.66
CA VAL A 193 16.65 -5.87 -1.23
C VAL A 193 16.06 -6.72 -0.12
N LYS A 194 16.86 -7.03 0.91
CA LYS A 194 16.40 -7.83 2.04
C LYS A 194 15.23 -7.15 2.76
N ALA A 195 15.33 -5.86 3.05
CA ALA A 195 14.29 -5.13 3.78
C ALA A 195 12.96 -5.08 3.02
N GLN A 196 12.98 -4.93 1.69
CA GLN A 196 11.76 -4.97 0.87
C GLN A 196 11.13 -6.37 0.82
N LYS A 197 11.95 -7.43 0.77
CA LYS A 197 11.45 -8.82 0.84
C LYS A 197 10.86 -9.16 2.20
N ASP A 198 11.53 -8.72 3.27
CA ASP A 198 11.04 -8.88 4.64
C ASP A 198 9.71 -8.12 4.83
N TYR A 199 9.56 -6.93 4.22
CA TYR A 199 8.31 -6.19 4.20
C TYR A 199 7.17 -6.98 3.52
N ASP A 200 7.43 -7.57 2.36
CA ASP A 200 6.44 -8.37 1.64
C ASP A 200 6.00 -9.57 2.51
N GLN A 201 6.95 -10.31 3.10
CA GLN A 201 6.64 -11.43 3.98
C GLN A 201 5.82 -10.99 5.21
N TYR A 202 6.27 -9.94 5.91
CA TYR A 202 5.58 -9.40 7.08
C TYR A 202 4.15 -8.97 6.73
N SER A 203 3.99 -8.28 5.60
CA SER A 203 2.69 -7.76 5.17
C SER A 203 1.74 -8.87 4.76
N ALA A 204 2.23 -9.90 4.06
CA ALA A 204 1.43 -11.07 3.69
C ALA A 204 0.98 -11.88 4.91
N ASP A 205 1.86 -12.09 5.90
CA ASP A 205 1.55 -12.84 7.13
C ASP A 205 0.48 -12.16 8.00
N ARG A 206 0.34 -10.83 7.86
CA ARG A 206 -0.54 -9.99 8.69
C ARG A 206 -1.70 -9.37 7.94
N ASP A 207 -1.84 -9.62 6.63
CA ASP A 207 -2.86 -8.98 5.81
C ASP A 207 -4.28 -9.31 6.30
N PRO A 208 -5.03 -8.32 6.82
CA PRO A 208 -6.40 -8.54 7.28
C PRO A 208 -7.39 -8.68 6.11
N ALA A 209 -6.99 -8.36 4.88
CA ALA A 209 -7.86 -8.37 3.71
C ALA A 209 -8.08 -9.77 3.12
N SER A 210 -7.30 -10.78 3.52
CA SER A 210 -7.48 -12.19 3.12
C SER A 210 -8.94 -12.68 3.24
N GLY A 211 -9.62 -12.35 4.35
CA GLY A 211 -11.03 -12.70 4.57
C GLY A 211 -12.01 -11.94 3.64
N LEU A 212 -11.70 -10.68 3.32
CA LEU A 212 -12.47 -9.87 2.38
C LEU A 212 -12.36 -10.44 0.97
N PHE A 213 -11.13 -10.63 0.48
CA PHE A 213 -10.87 -11.18 -0.85
C PHE A 213 -11.52 -12.55 -0.99
N SER A 214 -11.38 -13.43 0.02
CA SER A 214 -11.95 -14.78 -0.01
C SER A 214 -13.48 -14.77 -0.13
N SER A 215 -14.13 -13.77 0.48
CA SER A 215 -15.59 -13.64 0.42
C SER A 215 -16.12 -13.27 -0.97
N TYR A 216 -15.37 -12.46 -1.73
CA TYR A 216 -15.75 -12.03 -3.08
C TYR A 216 -15.21 -12.96 -4.17
N PHE A 217 -13.94 -13.34 -4.10
CA PHE A 217 -13.24 -13.98 -5.21
C PHE A 217 -12.87 -15.44 -4.94
N GLY A 218 -13.08 -15.90 -3.70
CA GLY A 218 -12.75 -17.26 -3.27
C GLY A 218 -11.30 -17.42 -2.82
N HIS A 219 -11.06 -18.46 -2.02
CA HIS A 219 -9.78 -18.69 -1.35
C HIS A 219 -8.62 -18.82 -2.32
N GLU A 220 -8.74 -19.66 -3.35
CA GLU A 220 -7.67 -19.91 -4.32
C GLU A 220 -7.23 -18.64 -5.04
N TRP A 221 -8.20 -17.85 -5.53
CA TRP A 221 -7.90 -16.56 -6.17
C TRP A 221 -7.25 -15.59 -5.19
N SER A 222 -7.71 -15.57 -3.93
CA SER A 222 -7.21 -14.65 -2.91
C SER A 222 -5.79 -14.96 -2.48
N GLU A 223 -5.42 -16.25 -2.35
CA GLU A 223 -4.03 -16.64 -2.09
C GLU A 223 -3.11 -16.26 -3.25
N ARG A 224 -3.53 -16.52 -4.49
CA ARG A 224 -2.78 -16.08 -5.67
C ARG A 224 -2.62 -14.56 -5.69
N PHE A 225 -3.69 -13.82 -5.40
CA PHE A 225 -3.64 -12.36 -5.35
C PHE A 225 -2.66 -11.84 -4.28
N LEU A 226 -2.66 -12.47 -3.09
CA LEU A 226 -1.78 -12.10 -2.00
C LEU A 226 -0.31 -12.36 -2.33
N TYR A 227 0.03 -13.57 -2.77
CA TYR A 227 1.43 -14.04 -2.92
C TYR A 227 2.01 -13.90 -4.32
N GLU A 228 1.19 -13.78 -5.38
CA GLU A 228 1.68 -13.58 -6.76
C GLU A 228 1.62 -12.11 -7.19
N PHE A 229 0.89 -11.24 -6.47
CA PHE A 229 0.71 -9.84 -6.86
C PHE A 229 0.97 -8.82 -5.75
N LEU A 230 0.25 -8.88 -4.62
CA LEU A 230 0.38 -7.91 -3.54
C LEU A 230 1.77 -7.96 -2.89
N PHE A 231 2.24 -9.16 -2.55
CA PHE A 231 3.51 -9.38 -1.87
C PHE A 231 4.25 -10.55 -2.55
N GLU A 232 4.79 -10.28 -3.74
CA GLU A 232 5.35 -11.29 -4.65
C GLU A 232 6.63 -11.96 -4.12
N ASP A 233 7.33 -11.30 -3.20
CA ASP A 233 8.51 -11.85 -2.55
C ASP A 233 8.16 -12.69 -1.29
N ALA A 234 6.90 -12.66 -0.86
CA ALA A 234 6.42 -13.45 0.27
C ALA A 234 6.18 -14.91 -0.11
N LYS A 235 6.30 -15.81 0.87
CA LYS A 235 5.93 -17.22 0.71
C LYS A 235 4.79 -17.59 1.66
N PRO A 236 3.83 -18.41 1.21
CA PRO A 236 2.84 -18.98 2.12
C PRO A 236 3.53 -19.70 3.28
N LEU A 237 3.03 -19.50 4.49
CA LEU A 237 3.43 -20.31 5.62
C LEU A 237 3.09 -21.77 5.30
N ALA A 238 4.05 -22.67 5.44
CA ALA A 238 3.82 -24.09 5.23
C ALA A 238 2.65 -24.52 6.12
N VAL A 239 1.53 -24.92 5.51
CA VAL A 239 0.38 -25.43 6.24
C VAL A 239 0.87 -26.64 7.03
N SER A 240 0.97 -26.51 8.36
CA SER A 240 1.07 -27.69 9.20
C SER A 240 -0.19 -28.47 8.92
N GLN A 241 -0.08 -29.57 8.19
CA GLN A 241 -1.19 -30.51 8.02
C GLN A 241 -1.63 -30.91 9.43
N SER A 242 -2.70 -30.27 9.92
CA SER A 242 -3.40 -30.71 11.11
C SER A 242 -3.85 -32.12 10.80
N LYS A 243 -3.22 -33.09 11.49
CA LYS A 243 -3.63 -34.48 11.45
C LYS A 243 -5.12 -34.53 11.77
N LYS A 244 -5.82 -35.26 10.89
CA LYS A 244 -7.24 -35.67 10.95
C LYS A 244 -7.78 -35.84 12.36
#